data_AF-A0A087B953-F1
#
_entry.id   AF-A0A087B953-F1
#
_cell.length_a   1.000
_cell.length_b   1.000
_cell.length_c   1.000
_cell.angle_alpha   90.00
_cell.angle_beta   90.00
_cell.angle_gamma   90.00
#
_symmetry.space_group_name_H-M   'P 1'
#
loop_
_entity.id
_entity.type
_entity.pdbx_description
1 polymer ?
#
loop_
_entity_poly.entity_id
_entity_poly.type
_entity_poly.pdbx_seq_one_letter_code
_entity_poly.pdbx_strand_id
1 'polypeptide(L)' 'MLDAEIQFNMASDPAADRTGGILPYSRLKHMTIQAWCPFQSGTEYGPFVGNEHFPELNAELTRLAGNPLV' A
#
# COMPACT_ATOMS: atom_id res chain seq x y z
N MET A 1 -15.64 -17.96 -2.02
CA MET A 1 -15.39 -17.09 -3.19
C MET A 1 -16.05 -15.73 -3.00
N LEU A 2 -17.36 -15.66 -2.78
CA LEU A 2 -18.06 -14.38 -2.53
C LEU A 2 -17.52 -13.63 -1.29
N ASP A 3 -17.23 -14.34 -0.21
CA ASP A 3 -16.76 -13.70 1.03
C ASP A 3 -15.42 -12.98 0.88
N ALA A 4 -14.51 -13.52 0.05
CA ALA A 4 -13.21 -12.92 -0.21
C ALA A 4 -13.34 -11.63 -1.03
N GLU A 5 -14.28 -11.58 -1.97
CA GLU A 5 -14.55 -10.39 -2.78
C GLU A 5 -15.27 -9.30 -1.98
N ILE A 6 -16.21 -9.68 -1.11
CA ILE A 6 -16.93 -8.73 -0.24
C ILE A 6 -15.99 -8.13 0.81
N GLN A 7 -15.07 -8.92 1.34
CA GLN A 7 -14.10 -8.48 2.35
C GLN A 7 -12.76 -8.06 1.74
N PHE A 8 -12.73 -7.83 0.43
CA PHE A 8 -11.56 -7.33 -0.27
C PHE A 8 -11.13 -5.99 0.34
N ASN A 9 -9.86 -5.88 0.73
CA ASN A 9 -9.27 -4.76 1.49
C ASN A 9 -9.63 -4.68 2.99
N MET A 10 -10.17 -5.75 3.60
CA MET A 10 -10.39 -5.84 5.05
C MET A 10 -9.36 -6.73 5.74
N ALA A 11 -9.03 -6.40 7.00
CA ALA A 11 -8.13 -7.17 7.86
C ALA A 11 -8.88 -8.30 8.59
N SER A 12 -9.58 -9.15 7.83
CA SER A 12 -10.41 -10.24 8.35
C SER A 12 -10.02 -11.58 7.72
N ASP A 13 -10.31 -12.68 8.44
CA ASP A 13 -10.02 -14.06 7.99
C ASP A 13 -10.70 -14.45 6.68
N PRO A 14 -11.95 -14.03 6.38
CA PRO A 14 -12.59 -14.36 5.11
C PRO A 14 -11.97 -13.68 3.88
N ALA A 15 -11.11 -12.67 4.06
CA ALA A 15 -10.30 -12.07 2.98
C ALA A 15 -9.11 -12.98 2.59
N ALA A 16 -9.40 -14.24 2.27
CA ALA A 16 -8.41 -15.28 2.00
C ALA A 16 -7.57 -15.01 0.74
N ASP A 17 -8.16 -14.35 -0.27
CA ASP A 17 -7.46 -13.78 -1.42
C ASP A 17 -7.68 -12.26 -1.45
N ARG A 18 -6.60 -11.50 -1.29
CA ARG A 18 -6.60 -10.03 -1.27
C ARG A 18 -6.17 -9.41 -2.59
N THR A 19 -5.94 -10.24 -3.61
CA THR A 19 -5.46 -9.79 -4.92
C THR A 19 -6.43 -10.15 -6.04
N GLY A 20 -7.21 -11.22 -5.90
CA GLY A 20 -8.19 -11.67 -6.90
C GLY A 20 -7.56 -11.95 -8.27
N GLY A 21 -6.25 -12.22 -8.33
CA GLY A 21 -5.52 -12.36 -9.59
C GLY A 21 -5.37 -11.06 -10.40
N ILE A 22 -5.62 -9.88 -9.82
CA ILE A 22 -5.61 -8.60 -10.53
C ILE A 22 -4.26 -8.29 -11.17
N LEU A 23 -3.14 -8.50 -10.46
CA LEU A 23 -1.80 -8.20 -10.98
C LEU A 23 -1.43 -9.08 -12.19
N PRO A 24 -1.57 -10.43 -12.14
CA PRO A 24 -1.37 -11.27 -13.32
C PRO A 24 -2.28 -10.92 -14.50
N TYR A 25 -3.57 -10.65 -14.24
CA TYR A 25 -4.52 -10.30 -15.30
C TYR A 25 -4.17 -8.96 -15.96
N SER A 26 -3.86 -7.93 -15.17
CA SER A 26 -3.44 -6.63 -15.68
C SER A 26 -2.17 -6.73 -16.54
N ARG A 27 -1.20 -7.58 -16.16
CA ARG A 27 -0.01 -7.84 -16.98
C ARG A 27 -0.36 -8.47 -18.33
N LEU A 28 -1.20 -9.51 -18.32
CA LEU A 28 -1.65 -10.19 -19.53
C LEU A 28 -2.42 -9.25 -20.48
N LYS A 29 -3.13 -8.27 -19.92
CA LYS A 29 -3.95 -7.30 -20.65
C LYS A 29 -3.27 -5.96 -20.89
N HIS A 30 -1.98 -5.82 -20.56
CA HIS A 30 -1.23 -4.56 -20.68
C HIS A 30 -1.94 -3.37 -20.02
N MET A 31 -2.56 -3.59 -18.86
CA MET A 31 -3.23 -2.55 -18.09
C MET A 31 -2.23 -1.87 -17.14
N THR A 32 -2.25 -0.54 -17.11
CA THR A 32 -1.55 0.25 -16.09
C THR A 32 -2.36 0.21 -14.79
N ILE A 33 -1.70 -0.09 -13.68
CA ILE A 33 -2.29 -0.04 -12.34
C ILE A 33 -1.73 1.18 -11.61
N GLN A 34 -2.63 1.95 -10.98
CA GLN A 34 -2.26 3.01 -10.06
C GLN A 34 -2.55 2.53 -8.64
N ALA A 35 -1.56 2.61 -7.75
CA ALA A 35 -1.78 2.41 -6.33
C ALA A 35 -2.57 3.59 -5.74
N TRP A 36 -3.60 3.30 -4.95
CA TRP A 36 -4.35 4.30 -4.20
C TRP A 36 -3.68 4.55 -2.85
N CYS A 37 -3.42 5.81 -2.53
CA CYS A 37 -2.80 6.25 -1.26
C CYS A 37 -1.55 5.44 -0.83
N PRO A 38 -0.54 5.25 -1.70
CA PRO A 38 0.59 4.33 -1.44
C PRO A 38 1.49 4.76 -0.27
N PHE A 39 1.37 6.01 0.18
CA PHE A 39 2.14 6.56 1.30
C PHE A 39 1.37 6.56 2.63
N GLN A 40 0.18 5.96 2.70
CA GLN A 40 -0.66 5.92 3.90
C GLN A 40 -0.21 4.82 4.85
N SER A 41 -0.11 5.12 6.16
CA SER A 41 0.25 4.17 7.22
C SER A 41 -0.94 3.59 8.00
N GLY A 42 -2.17 3.96 7.60
CA GLY A 42 -3.42 3.68 8.31
C GLY A 42 -4.15 4.97 8.70
N THR A 43 -5.30 4.85 9.37
CA THR A 43 -6.12 6.02 9.75
C THR A 43 -5.48 6.83 10.87
N GLU A 44 -4.75 6.19 11.78
CA GLU A 44 -4.23 6.81 13.00
C GLU A 44 -3.16 7.87 12.72
N TYR A 45 -2.14 7.52 11.93
CA TYR A 45 -0.98 8.39 11.72
C TYR A 45 -0.95 9.06 10.34
N GLY A 46 -1.85 8.72 9.41
CA GLY A 46 -1.87 9.39 8.11
C GLY A 46 -0.74 8.94 7.18
N PRO A 47 -0.27 9.82 6.27
CA PRO A 47 0.90 9.56 5.44
C PRO A 47 2.18 9.35 6.27
N PHE A 48 3.04 8.42 5.88
CA PHE A 48 4.28 8.13 6.61
C PHE A 48 5.47 9.03 6.23
N VAL A 49 5.46 9.65 5.05
CA VAL A 49 6.58 10.50 4.60
C VAL A 49 6.61 11.79 5.42
N GLY A 50 7.74 12.10 6.04
CA GLY A 50 7.92 13.26 6.91
C GLY A 50 7.23 13.15 8.28
N ASN A 51 6.69 11.98 8.62
CA ASN A 51 5.92 11.79 9.85
C ASN A 51 6.80 11.30 11.02
N GLU A 52 6.73 12.01 12.14
CA GLU A 52 7.54 11.76 13.35
C GLU A 52 7.30 10.39 14.00
N HIS A 53 6.14 9.77 13.73
CA HIS A 53 5.82 8.41 14.18
C HIS A 53 6.60 7.32 13.42
N PHE A 54 7.26 7.66 12.30
CA PHE A 54 8.04 6.73 11.47
C PHE A 54 9.49 7.22 11.28
N PRO A 55 10.27 7.44 12.36
CA PRO A 55 11.57 8.09 12.28
C PRO A 55 12.61 7.26 11.52
N GLU A 56 12.64 5.94 11.73
CA GLU A 56 13.59 5.04 11.05
C GLU A 56 13.30 4.94 9.54
N LEU A 57 12.02 4.84 9.17
CA LEU A 57 11.60 4.81 7.77
C LEU A 57 11.96 6.12 7.05
N ASN A 58 11.70 7.27 7.68
CA ASN A 58 12.03 8.57 7.09
C ASN A 58 13.53 8.83 7.02
N ALA A 59 14.32 8.34 7.98
CA ALA A 59 15.78 8.38 7.90
C ALA A 59 16.30 7.61 6.69
N GLU A 60 15.75 6.41 6.44
CA GLU A 60 16.14 5.60 5.30
C GLU A 60 15.68 6.21 3.97
N LEU A 61 14.45 6.72 3.90
CA LEU A 61 13.96 7.45 2.73
C LEU A 61 14.83 8.69 2.43
N THR A 62 15.26 9.43 3.45
CA THR A 62 16.20 10.57 3.31
C THR A 62 17.54 10.11 2.75
N ARG A 63 18.09 9.00 3.30
CA ARG A 63 19.35 8.41 2.85
C ARG A 63 19.28 7.99 1.38
N LEU A 64 18.16 7.41 0.95
CA LEU A 64 17.93 6.97 -0.43
C LEU A 64 17.70 8.15 -1.39
N ALA A 65 17.00 9.19 -0.94
CA ALA A 65 16.74 10.39 -1.73
C ALA A 65 18.01 11.24 -1.94
N GLY A 66 18.97 11.16 -1.01
CA GLY A 66 20.20 11.97 -1.05
C GLY A 66 19.96 13.45 -0.71
N ASN A 67 18.76 13.79 -0.22
CA ASN A 67 18.38 15.11 0.26
C ASN A 67 17.36 14.98 1.42
N PRO A 68 17.16 16.03 2.22
CA PRO A 68 16.15 16.03 3.26
C PRO A 68 14.74 15.83 2.66
N LEU A 69 13.96 14.94 3.29
CA LEU A 69 12.52 14.85 3.03
C LEU A 69 11.83 16.04 3.70
N VAL A 70 11.14 16.85 2.90
CA VAL A 70 10.33 18.04 3.26
C VAL A 70 10.95 19.00 4.29
#